data_AF-A0A7Y2M1W9-F1
#
_entry.id   AF-A0A7Y2M1W9-F1
#
_cell.length_a   1.000
_cell.length_b   1.000
_cell.length_c   1.000
_cell.angle_alpha   90.00
_cell.angle_beta   90.00
_cell.angle_gamma   90.00
#
_symmetry.space_group_name_H-M   'P 1'
#
loop_
_entity.id
_entity.type
_entity.pdbx_description
1 polymer ?
#
loop_
_entity_poly.entity_id
_entity_poly.type
_entity_poly.pdbx_seq_one_letter_code
_entity_poly.pdbx_strand_id
1 'polypeptide(L)'
;MSTMTPAEPERAPIAIPSPAPRSDWDAWGTTRAHLPPGARAIVAALLPGRAHPVPRRTAPALIPSRLGGDDLAALGAVVGPAHATTDDSARALHLGGKSTPDLLARRLGELQSAPDAVVSPASHAETLAVLATCDTRGIAVVPFGGGTSVVGGVEPESGAHRAVVALDLARTAGLYGIDEASLLATFGAGTTGPQAEELLGARGFTLGHFPQSFEYASLGGFAATRSSGQASRGYGRFDDLVHALRVATPVGELVLGRAPASAAGPDLRELFLGSEGAFGVLTEVTVRIRPVPAATAYGAWSFPDFERGTSALREATQRGIRPTVLRLSDETETRVNATLGGHFARMRGCLAVATFEGATDAEARATRDALESVFAAHGAKPRGEDPARSWERGRFASPALRDTLLDGGVLAETLETATTWANLATLKSAVTTALTEALSAAGTKPVVMCHISHVYPAGASLYFTCVAALTADPVAQWTRAKDAASRAILDAHGTITHHHAIGRDHRPYLEAEIGPLGVAVLRAVKATLDPHGIMNPGALVGAPSPEGA
;
A
#
# COMPACT_ATOMS: atom_id res chain seq x y z
N MET A 1 16.22 25.66 -31.12
CA MET A 1 16.92 26.33 -30.01
C MET A 1 15.92 26.50 -28.88
N SER A 2 15.77 25.47 -28.02
CA SER A 2 14.95 25.58 -26.82
C SER A 2 15.79 26.18 -25.72
N THR A 3 15.45 27.40 -25.32
CA THR A 3 15.99 28.03 -24.13
C THR A 3 15.55 27.20 -22.93
N MET A 4 16.46 26.39 -22.37
CA MET A 4 16.26 25.77 -21.06
C MET A 4 16.01 26.89 -20.06
N THR A 5 14.80 26.91 -19.49
CA THR A 5 14.50 27.65 -18.27
C THR A 5 15.57 27.27 -17.24
N PRO A 6 16.19 28.21 -16.52
CA PRO A 6 17.16 27.86 -15.50
C PRO A 6 16.50 26.91 -14.49
N ALA A 7 17.07 25.71 -14.34
CA ALA A 7 16.61 24.73 -13.36
C ALA A 7 16.55 25.41 -11.99
N GLU A 8 15.45 25.21 -11.24
CA GLU A 8 15.42 25.67 -9.84
C GLU A 8 16.64 25.09 -9.11
N PRO A 9 17.36 25.91 -8.31
CA PRO A 9 18.52 25.41 -7.57
C PRO A 9 18.11 24.22 -6.72
N GLU A 10 18.98 23.21 -6.70
CA GLU A 10 18.77 21.99 -5.95
C GLU A 10 18.56 22.31 -4.47
N ARG A 11 17.41 21.92 -3.93
CA ARG A 11 17.08 22.16 -2.52
C ARG A 11 17.80 21.12 -1.68
N ALA A 12 18.63 21.59 -0.75
CA ALA A 12 19.16 20.73 0.30
C ALA A 12 18.08 20.45 1.36
N PRO A 13 18.05 19.26 1.95
CA PRO A 13 17.14 18.97 3.06
C PRO A 13 17.48 19.86 4.26
N ILE A 14 16.46 20.44 4.89
CA ILE A 14 16.59 21.21 6.14
C ILE A 14 16.68 20.31 7.37
N ALA A 15 16.32 19.03 7.24
CA ALA A 15 16.53 17.99 8.24
C ALA A 15 16.60 16.61 7.56
N ILE A 16 17.57 15.79 8.01
CA ILE A 16 17.78 14.43 7.52
C ILE A 16 17.52 13.48 8.69
N PRO A 17 16.60 12.50 8.55
CA PRO A 17 16.32 11.53 9.61
C PRO A 17 17.42 10.47 9.67
N SER A 18 17.45 9.69 10.75
CA SER A 18 18.28 8.48 10.79
C SER A 18 17.85 7.48 9.71
N PRO A 19 18.76 6.69 9.12
CA PRO A 19 18.41 5.68 8.14
C PRO A 19 17.35 4.70 8.68
N ALA A 20 16.29 4.48 7.91
CA ALA A 20 15.25 3.53 8.27
C ALA A 20 15.70 2.09 8.00
N PRO A 21 15.41 1.12 8.89
CA PRO A 21 15.71 -0.28 8.63
C PRO A 21 14.82 -0.82 7.49
N ARG A 22 15.39 -1.73 6.68
CA ARG A 22 14.62 -2.51 5.71
C ARG A 22 14.04 -3.76 6.36
N SER A 23 12.97 -4.28 5.76
CA SER A 23 12.47 -5.61 6.07
C SER A 23 13.40 -6.70 5.56
N ASP A 24 13.37 -7.87 6.19
CA ASP A 24 14.09 -9.05 5.69
C ASP A 24 13.57 -9.44 4.30
N TRP A 25 14.42 -9.99 3.43
CA TRP A 25 14.05 -10.33 2.06
C TRP A 25 12.80 -11.24 1.96
N ASP A 26 12.64 -12.23 2.84
CA ASP A 26 11.55 -13.22 2.85
C ASP A 26 10.48 -13.02 3.94
N ALA A 27 10.40 -11.82 4.54
CA ALA A 27 9.42 -11.47 5.57
C ALA A 27 8.99 -10.00 5.49
N TRP A 28 7.93 -9.65 6.22
CA TRP A 28 7.41 -8.29 6.35
C TRP A 28 8.33 -7.37 7.16
N GLY A 29 8.98 -7.91 8.18
CA GLY A 29 9.89 -7.19 9.06
C GLY A 29 11.05 -8.07 9.50
N THR A 30 11.88 -7.56 10.40
CA THR A 30 13.08 -8.24 10.91
C THR A 30 12.79 -9.12 12.13
N THR A 31 11.68 -8.84 12.83
CA THR A 31 11.30 -9.56 14.06
C THR A 31 10.21 -10.58 13.76
N ARG A 32 10.44 -11.83 14.17
CA ARG A 32 9.45 -12.91 14.02
C ARG A 32 8.29 -12.70 14.99
N ALA A 33 7.06 -12.65 14.48
CA ALA A 33 5.87 -12.53 15.31
C ALA A 33 5.58 -13.84 16.06
N HIS A 34 5.20 -13.73 17.34
CA HIS A 34 4.73 -14.87 18.11
C HIS A 34 3.25 -15.16 17.85
N LEU A 35 2.89 -16.43 17.65
CA LEU A 35 1.49 -16.85 17.55
C LEU A 35 0.83 -16.78 18.94
N PRO A 36 -0.20 -15.95 19.15
CA PRO A 36 -0.93 -15.94 20.41
C PRO A 36 -1.66 -17.28 20.61
N PRO A 37 -1.98 -17.67 21.86
CA PRO A 37 -2.70 -18.93 22.15
C PRO A 37 -3.97 -19.12 21.33
N GLY A 38 -4.76 -18.05 21.13
CA GLY A 38 -5.95 -18.07 20.29
C GLY A 38 -5.67 -18.37 18.82
N ALA A 39 -4.56 -17.86 18.27
CA ALA A 39 -4.15 -18.16 16.90
C ALA A 39 -3.80 -19.65 16.75
N ARG A 40 -3.10 -20.24 17.72
CA ARG A 40 -2.80 -21.68 17.70
C ARG A 40 -4.06 -22.54 17.68
N ALA A 41 -5.09 -22.17 18.44
CA ALA A 41 -6.38 -22.87 18.44
C ALA A 41 -7.09 -22.76 17.08
N ILE A 42 -7.10 -21.58 16.47
CA ILE A 42 -7.65 -21.37 15.13
C ILE A 42 -6.89 -22.19 14.08
N VAL A 43 -5.55 -22.13 14.10
CA VAL A 43 -4.68 -22.92 13.22
C VAL A 43 -4.96 -24.42 13.35
N ALA A 44 -5.05 -24.94 14.57
CA ALA A 44 -5.37 -26.35 14.82
C ALA A 44 -6.76 -26.74 14.27
N ALA A 45 -7.75 -25.84 14.32
CA ALA A 45 -9.07 -26.08 13.77
C ALA A 45 -9.11 -25.98 12.22
N LEU A 46 -8.24 -25.17 11.63
CA LEU A 46 -8.17 -24.92 10.18
C LEU A 46 -7.34 -25.92 9.39
N LEU A 47 -6.50 -26.73 10.04
CA LEU A 47 -5.65 -27.72 9.40
C LEU A 47 -6.30 -29.13 9.52
N PRO A 48 -7.12 -29.58 8.55
CA PRO A 48 -7.85 -30.84 8.66
C PRO A 48 -7.00 -32.09 8.33
N GLY A 49 -5.66 -32.02 8.35
CA GLY A 49 -4.80 -33.11 7.87
C GLY A 49 -3.30 -32.79 7.82
N ARG A 50 -2.59 -33.26 6.78
CA ARG A 50 -1.14 -33.01 6.59
C ARG A 50 -0.89 -31.54 6.28
N ALA A 51 -0.11 -30.87 7.13
CA ALA A 51 0.31 -29.50 6.90
C ALA A 51 1.33 -29.42 5.74
N HIS A 52 1.27 -28.33 4.97
CA HIS A 52 2.27 -27.96 3.97
C HIS A 52 3.02 -26.71 4.46
N PRO A 53 3.89 -26.84 5.49
CA PRO A 53 4.61 -25.70 6.04
C PRO A 53 5.56 -25.10 5.01
N VAL A 54 5.64 -23.77 4.98
CA VAL A 54 6.54 -23.02 4.11
C VAL A 54 7.48 -22.18 4.98
N PRO A 55 8.51 -22.81 5.58
CA PRO A 55 9.40 -22.14 6.52
C PRO A 55 10.24 -21.07 5.82
N ARG A 56 10.68 -20.07 6.60
CA ARG A 56 11.69 -19.09 6.18
C ARG A 56 12.99 -19.75 5.72
N ARG A 57 13.72 -19.05 4.85
CA ARG A 57 15.03 -19.47 4.34
C ARG A 57 16.13 -18.58 4.91
N THR A 58 17.32 -19.16 5.13
CA THR A 58 18.46 -18.41 5.67
C THR A 58 18.98 -17.37 4.68
N ALA A 59 19.06 -17.71 3.39
CA ALA A 59 19.51 -16.81 2.33
C ALA A 59 18.87 -17.20 0.97
N PRO A 60 18.68 -16.24 0.06
CA PRO A 60 18.26 -16.53 -1.31
C PRO A 60 19.45 -16.90 -2.19
N ALA A 61 19.25 -17.77 -3.17
CA ALA A 61 20.14 -17.86 -4.33
C ALA A 61 19.58 -16.95 -5.43
N LEU A 62 20.40 -16.03 -5.95
CA LEU A 62 19.95 -15.05 -6.94
C LEU A 62 20.44 -15.42 -8.34
N ILE A 63 19.63 -15.10 -9.35
CA ILE A 63 20.11 -15.08 -10.73
C ILE A 63 21.29 -14.07 -10.79
N PRO A 64 22.46 -14.41 -11.37
CA PRO A 64 23.58 -13.49 -11.48
C PRO A 64 23.21 -12.22 -12.24
N SER A 65 23.84 -11.10 -11.88
CA SER A 65 23.67 -9.83 -12.60
C SER A 65 24.09 -9.98 -14.07
N ARG A 66 23.26 -9.44 -14.96
CA ARG A 66 23.55 -9.33 -16.40
C ARG A 66 24.23 -8.01 -16.78
N LEU A 67 24.43 -7.09 -15.82
CA LEU A 67 25.11 -5.82 -16.09
C LEU A 67 26.62 -6.02 -16.22
N GLY A 68 27.21 -5.40 -17.24
CA GLY A 68 28.66 -5.36 -17.42
C GLY A 68 29.34 -4.34 -16.51
N GLY A 69 30.66 -4.45 -16.35
CA GLY A 69 31.45 -3.50 -15.56
C GLY A 69 31.30 -2.05 -16.03
N ASP A 70 31.21 -1.83 -17.35
CA ASP A 70 31.03 -0.50 -17.94
C ASP A 70 29.67 0.13 -17.61
N ASP A 71 28.61 -0.68 -17.46
CA ASP A 71 27.30 -0.19 -17.03
C ASP A 71 27.34 0.26 -15.57
N LEU A 72 27.93 -0.58 -14.72
CA LEU A 72 28.05 -0.28 -13.29
C LEU A 72 28.93 0.95 -13.06
N ALA A 73 30.03 1.09 -13.80
CA ALA A 73 30.90 2.26 -13.74
C ALA A 73 30.18 3.54 -14.19
N ALA A 74 29.34 3.47 -15.23
CA ALA A 74 28.57 4.62 -15.70
C ALA A 74 27.52 5.07 -14.66
N LEU A 75 26.81 4.12 -14.05
CA LEU A 75 25.86 4.42 -12.97
C LEU A 75 26.60 4.96 -11.73
N GLY A 76 27.72 4.35 -11.36
CA GLY A 76 28.57 4.78 -10.25
C GLY A 76 29.21 6.16 -10.46
N ALA A 77 29.42 6.59 -11.71
CA ALA A 77 29.88 7.95 -12.01
C ALA A 77 28.80 9.00 -11.70
N VAL A 78 27.51 8.63 -11.71
CA VAL A 78 26.39 9.52 -11.37
C VAL A 78 26.16 9.59 -9.87
N VAL A 79 26.00 8.43 -9.21
CA VAL A 79 25.58 8.38 -7.79
C VAL A 79 26.72 8.16 -6.80
N GLY A 80 27.94 7.97 -7.32
CA GLY A 80 29.11 7.52 -6.56
C GLY A 80 29.26 5.98 -6.61
N PRO A 81 30.49 5.42 -6.71
CA PRO A 81 30.70 3.97 -6.81
C PRO A 81 30.13 3.14 -5.65
N ALA A 82 30.03 3.72 -4.46
CA ALA A 82 29.45 3.06 -3.29
C ALA A 82 27.91 2.92 -3.36
N HIS A 83 27.27 3.57 -4.33
CA HIS A 83 25.82 3.69 -4.44
C HIS A 83 25.26 3.08 -5.74
N ALA A 84 26.09 2.37 -6.50
CA ALA A 84 25.69 1.51 -7.59
C ALA A 84 26.37 0.14 -7.37
N THR A 85 25.58 -0.90 -7.06
CA THR A 85 26.14 -2.20 -6.65
C THR A 85 25.39 -3.40 -7.25
N THR A 86 26.14 -4.43 -7.60
CA THR A 86 25.64 -5.76 -7.99
C THR A 86 25.75 -6.77 -6.84
N ASP A 87 26.03 -6.32 -5.61
CA ASP A 87 26.17 -7.20 -4.46
C ASP A 87 24.84 -7.88 -4.10
N ASP A 88 24.88 -9.20 -3.91
CA ASP A 88 23.69 -10.02 -3.66
C ASP A 88 22.98 -9.65 -2.35
N SER A 89 23.69 -9.15 -1.33
CA SER A 89 23.06 -8.69 -0.09
C SER A 89 22.16 -7.48 -0.32
N ALA A 90 22.57 -6.55 -1.20
CA ALA A 90 21.75 -5.41 -1.59
C ALA A 90 20.59 -5.84 -2.49
N ARG A 91 20.87 -6.67 -3.50
CA ARG A 91 19.87 -7.16 -4.46
C ARG A 91 18.78 -8.00 -3.80
N ALA A 92 19.13 -8.80 -2.80
CA ALA A 92 18.19 -9.61 -2.01
C ALA A 92 17.13 -8.77 -1.27
N LEU A 93 17.46 -7.53 -0.89
CA LEU A 93 16.50 -6.62 -0.24
C LEU A 93 15.55 -5.94 -1.24
N HIS A 94 15.74 -6.17 -2.55
CA HIS A 94 15.03 -5.54 -3.66
C HIS A 94 14.40 -6.57 -4.61
N LEU A 95 14.09 -7.77 -4.12
CA LEU A 95 13.48 -8.86 -4.90
C LEU A 95 11.99 -8.67 -5.23
N GLY A 96 11.41 -7.49 -4.96
CA GLY A 96 9.99 -7.24 -5.21
C GLY A 96 9.16 -6.92 -3.97
N GLY A 97 7.85 -7.18 -4.08
CA GLY A 97 6.84 -6.86 -3.07
C GLY A 97 6.87 -7.73 -1.80
N LYS A 98 5.76 -7.75 -1.07
CA LYS A 98 5.57 -8.47 0.19
C LYS A 98 4.17 -9.10 0.28
N SER A 99 3.53 -9.40 -0.85
CA SER A 99 2.32 -10.22 -0.86
C SER A 99 2.63 -11.64 -0.39
N THR A 100 1.61 -12.41 -0.02
CA THR A 100 1.73 -13.83 0.28
C THR A 100 2.31 -14.62 -0.91
N PRO A 101 1.86 -14.42 -2.16
CA PRO A 101 2.52 -14.97 -3.34
C PRO A 101 4.02 -14.67 -3.42
N ASP A 102 4.43 -13.43 -3.16
CA ASP A 102 5.85 -13.03 -3.20
C ASP A 102 6.66 -13.83 -2.17
N LEU A 103 6.13 -13.97 -0.95
CA LEU A 103 6.80 -14.73 0.11
C LEU A 103 6.82 -16.24 -0.18
N LEU A 104 5.75 -16.79 -0.74
CA LEU A 104 5.71 -18.19 -1.18
C LEU A 104 6.77 -18.44 -2.26
N ALA A 105 6.87 -17.57 -3.27
CA ALA A 105 7.89 -17.68 -4.33
C ALA A 105 9.31 -17.64 -3.77
N ARG A 106 9.57 -16.76 -2.78
CA ARG A 106 10.87 -16.64 -2.10
C ARG A 106 11.26 -17.87 -1.28
N ARG A 107 10.28 -18.45 -0.58
CA ARG A 107 10.49 -19.58 0.31
C ARG A 107 10.50 -20.94 -0.41
N LEU A 108 9.82 -21.06 -1.55
CA LEU A 108 9.71 -22.30 -2.31
C LEU A 108 10.65 -22.36 -3.53
N GLY A 109 10.97 -21.22 -4.16
CA GLY A 109 11.77 -21.19 -5.38
C GLY A 109 13.27 -21.36 -5.11
N GLU A 110 13.95 -22.27 -5.80
CA GLU A 110 15.38 -22.51 -5.60
C GLU A 110 16.22 -21.26 -5.93
N LEU A 111 15.96 -20.66 -7.10
CA LEU A 111 16.63 -19.49 -7.64
C LEU A 111 15.65 -18.32 -7.77
N GLN A 112 16.09 -17.12 -7.37
CA GLN A 112 15.26 -15.92 -7.30
C GLN A 112 15.60 -14.93 -8.41
N SER A 113 14.57 -14.43 -9.09
CA SER A 113 14.68 -13.23 -9.93
C SER A 113 15.03 -12.04 -9.05
N ALA A 114 16.02 -11.25 -9.47
CA ALA A 114 16.55 -10.13 -8.72
C ALA A 114 16.90 -9.00 -9.69
N PRO A 115 16.89 -7.73 -9.24
CA PRO A 115 17.44 -6.66 -10.05
C PRO A 115 18.90 -6.95 -10.37
N ASP A 116 19.39 -6.53 -11.54
CA ASP A 116 20.78 -6.73 -11.93
C ASP A 116 21.73 -5.84 -11.11
N ALA A 117 21.28 -4.66 -10.68
CA ALA A 117 21.97 -3.82 -9.70
C ALA A 117 20.96 -3.01 -8.86
N VAL A 118 21.44 -2.53 -7.71
CA VAL A 118 20.77 -1.50 -6.91
C VAL A 118 21.51 -0.19 -7.12
N VAL A 119 20.78 0.87 -7.48
CA VAL A 119 21.32 2.21 -7.71
C VAL A 119 20.59 3.18 -6.79
N SER A 120 21.33 3.91 -5.95
CA SER A 120 20.75 4.74 -4.90
C SER A 120 21.10 6.22 -5.10
N PRO A 121 20.28 7.02 -5.81
CA PRO A 121 20.52 8.46 -5.95
C PRO A 121 20.23 9.20 -4.64
N ALA A 122 20.96 10.28 -4.37
CA ALA A 122 20.73 11.18 -3.22
C ALA A 122 19.84 12.38 -3.54
N SER A 123 19.55 12.63 -4.82
CA SER A 123 18.85 13.85 -5.20
C SER A 123 18.02 13.72 -6.48
N HIS A 124 17.24 14.77 -6.77
CA HIS A 124 16.49 14.88 -8.01
C HIS A 124 17.43 14.88 -9.24
N ALA A 125 18.53 15.63 -9.17
CA ALA A 125 19.49 15.73 -10.27
C ALA A 125 20.18 14.39 -10.54
N GLU A 126 20.62 13.67 -9.50
CA GLU A 126 21.16 12.32 -9.65
C GLU A 126 20.11 11.36 -10.23
N THR A 127 18.85 11.46 -9.79
CA THR A 127 17.76 10.63 -10.32
C THR A 127 17.58 10.84 -11.83
N LEU A 128 17.49 12.09 -12.30
CA LEU A 128 17.42 12.40 -13.73
C LEU A 128 18.61 11.83 -14.51
N ALA A 129 19.83 12.00 -13.99
CA ALA A 129 21.04 11.52 -14.63
C ALA A 129 21.11 9.98 -14.69
N VAL A 130 20.61 9.28 -13.66
CA VAL A 130 20.45 7.81 -13.69
C VAL A 130 19.45 7.40 -14.76
N LEU A 131 18.28 8.03 -14.83
CA LEU A 131 17.27 7.71 -15.85
C LEU A 131 17.82 7.91 -17.26
N ALA A 132 18.50 9.02 -17.53
CA ALA A 132 19.14 9.27 -18.83
C ALA A 132 20.23 8.23 -19.16
N THR A 133 21.01 7.82 -18.16
CA THR A 133 22.05 6.77 -18.33
C THR A 133 21.43 5.41 -18.64
N CYS A 134 20.34 5.05 -17.97
CA CYS A 134 19.61 3.81 -18.21
C CYS A 134 18.92 3.79 -19.58
N ASP A 135 18.31 4.91 -19.96
CA ASP A 135 17.61 5.08 -21.25
C ASP A 135 18.56 4.87 -22.43
N THR A 136 19.72 5.55 -22.41
CA THR A 136 20.75 5.42 -23.46
C THR A 136 21.38 4.02 -23.55
N ARG A 137 21.32 3.24 -22.47
CA ARG A 137 21.96 1.91 -22.36
C ARG A 137 20.99 0.74 -22.47
N GLY A 138 19.70 1.00 -22.65
CA GLY A 138 18.65 -0.02 -22.71
C GLY A 138 18.57 -0.83 -21.41
N ILE A 139 18.53 -0.13 -20.27
CA ILE A 139 18.41 -0.71 -18.93
C ILE A 139 17.06 -0.28 -18.34
N ALA A 140 16.23 -1.24 -17.95
CA ALA A 140 14.98 -0.96 -17.26
C ALA A 140 15.22 -0.43 -15.84
N VAL A 141 14.30 0.40 -15.34
CA VAL A 141 14.38 1.02 -14.03
C VAL A 141 13.09 0.77 -13.26
N VAL A 142 13.20 0.17 -12.08
CA VAL A 142 12.08 -0.02 -11.14
C VAL A 142 12.30 0.88 -9.93
N PRO A 143 11.50 1.95 -9.74
CA PRO A 143 11.59 2.80 -8.56
C PRO A 143 11.25 1.99 -7.30
N PHE A 144 12.09 2.09 -6.28
CA PHE A 144 11.98 1.29 -5.07
C PHE A 144 12.08 2.16 -3.82
N GLY A 145 11.02 2.14 -3.02
CA GLY A 145 10.97 2.78 -1.70
C GLY A 145 11.10 1.77 -0.58
N GLY A 146 10.01 1.59 0.17
CA GLY A 146 9.92 0.62 1.28
C GLY A 146 9.76 -0.85 0.87
N GLY A 147 9.52 -1.14 -0.41
CA GLY A 147 9.32 -2.51 -0.90
C GLY A 147 8.02 -3.18 -0.42
N THR A 148 7.05 -2.42 0.10
CA THR A 148 5.84 -2.97 0.76
C THR A 148 4.68 -3.26 -0.19
N SER A 149 4.91 -3.27 -1.51
CA SER A 149 3.86 -3.53 -2.50
C SER A 149 3.26 -4.93 -2.28
N VAL A 150 1.94 -5.07 -2.44
CA VAL A 150 1.24 -6.37 -2.37
C VAL A 150 0.60 -6.79 -3.70
N VAL A 151 0.92 -6.07 -4.78
CA VAL A 151 0.35 -6.29 -6.13
C VAL A 151 1.45 -6.50 -7.19
N GLY A 152 2.67 -6.87 -6.76
CA GLY A 152 3.82 -6.99 -7.65
C GLY A 152 4.25 -5.68 -8.30
N GLY A 153 4.03 -4.53 -7.65
CA GLY A 153 4.32 -3.20 -8.19
C GLY A 153 5.81 -2.87 -8.30
N VAL A 154 6.69 -3.60 -7.62
CA VAL A 154 8.14 -3.33 -7.60
C VAL A 154 8.98 -4.55 -8.01
N GLU A 155 8.39 -5.48 -8.78
CA GLU A 155 9.13 -6.63 -9.30
C GLU A 155 10.23 -6.21 -10.28
N PRO A 156 11.43 -6.83 -10.22
CA PRO A 156 12.57 -6.49 -11.05
C PRO A 156 12.40 -7.07 -12.47
N GLU A 157 11.42 -6.57 -13.21
CA GLU A 157 11.15 -6.96 -14.59
C GLU A 157 11.93 -6.08 -15.56
N SER A 158 12.69 -6.71 -16.47
CA SER A 158 13.40 -5.96 -17.52
C SER A 158 12.55 -5.71 -18.77
N GLY A 159 11.42 -6.41 -18.94
CA GLY A 159 10.62 -6.30 -20.16
C GLY A 159 11.44 -6.66 -21.40
N ALA A 160 11.45 -5.77 -22.40
CA ALA A 160 12.26 -5.94 -23.61
C ALA A 160 13.74 -5.58 -23.42
N HIS A 161 14.12 -5.04 -22.25
CA HIS A 161 15.48 -4.60 -21.96
C HIS A 161 16.34 -5.77 -21.46
N ARG A 162 17.65 -5.67 -21.71
CA ARG A 162 18.63 -6.72 -21.36
C ARG A 162 18.87 -6.87 -19.85
N ALA A 163 18.62 -5.81 -19.08
CA ALA A 163 18.88 -5.73 -17.66
C ALA A 163 17.88 -4.77 -16.99
N VAL A 164 17.78 -4.84 -15.67
CA VAL A 164 16.92 -4.00 -14.83
C VAL A 164 17.64 -3.60 -13.56
N VAL A 165 17.50 -2.34 -13.16
CA VAL A 165 17.99 -1.85 -11.87
C VAL A 165 16.84 -1.52 -10.93
N ALA A 166 17.02 -1.81 -9.64
CA ALA A 166 16.19 -1.24 -8.60
C ALA A 166 16.76 0.15 -8.26
N LEU A 167 15.95 1.19 -8.45
CA LEU A 167 16.31 2.56 -8.10
C LEU A 167 15.88 2.83 -6.66
N ASP A 168 16.81 2.66 -5.72
CA ASP A 168 16.56 2.80 -4.30
C ASP A 168 16.55 4.27 -3.87
N LEU A 169 15.36 4.77 -3.51
CA LEU A 169 15.16 6.17 -3.15
C LEU A 169 15.51 6.49 -1.69
N ALA A 170 15.94 5.53 -0.86
CA ALA A 170 16.14 5.77 0.58
C ALA A 170 17.11 6.91 0.90
N ARG A 171 18.13 7.16 0.06
CA ARG A 171 19.08 8.28 0.24
C ARG A 171 18.44 9.66 0.03
N THR A 172 17.26 9.73 -0.57
CA THR A 172 16.49 10.98 -0.71
C THR A 172 15.67 11.33 0.55
N ALA A 173 15.68 10.48 1.59
CA ALA A 173 14.90 10.72 2.80
C ALA A 173 15.32 12.03 3.49
N GLY A 174 14.34 12.89 3.76
CA GLY A 174 14.58 14.21 4.34
C GLY A 174 13.37 15.13 4.25
N LEU A 175 13.34 16.12 5.14
CA LEU A 175 12.45 17.27 5.07
C LEU A 175 13.16 18.39 4.32
N TYR A 176 12.58 18.87 3.22
CA TYR A 176 13.16 19.87 2.31
C TYR A 176 12.56 21.26 2.52
N GLY A 177 11.36 21.34 3.09
CA GLY A 177 10.71 22.61 3.40
C GLY A 177 9.49 22.43 4.29
N ILE A 178 9.18 23.43 5.10
CA ILE A 178 7.93 23.53 5.86
C ILE A 178 7.38 24.94 5.69
N ASP A 179 6.07 25.03 5.46
CA ASP A 179 5.31 26.27 5.53
C ASP A 179 4.23 26.06 6.61
N GLU A 180 4.53 26.54 7.81
CA GLU A 180 3.65 26.40 8.97
C GLU A 180 2.38 27.26 8.85
N ALA A 181 2.43 28.35 8.06
CA ALA A 181 1.28 29.21 7.85
C ALA A 181 0.26 28.55 6.91
N SER A 182 0.74 27.89 5.85
CA SER A 182 -0.11 27.15 4.91
C SER A 182 -0.32 25.68 5.28
N LEU A 183 0.36 25.20 6.33
CA LEU A 183 0.39 23.81 6.77
C LEU A 183 0.82 22.85 5.65
N LEU A 184 1.97 23.12 5.05
CA LEU A 184 2.59 22.30 4.01
C LEU A 184 3.98 21.84 4.42
N ALA A 185 4.35 20.62 4.07
CA ALA A 185 5.70 20.10 4.22
C ALA A 185 6.15 19.36 2.95
N THR A 186 7.37 19.62 2.50
CA THR A 186 8.00 18.96 1.34
C THR A 186 9.01 17.94 1.82
N PHE A 187 8.84 16.69 1.39
CA PHE A 187 9.74 15.58 1.71
C PHE A 187 10.35 14.99 0.45
N GLY A 188 11.56 14.45 0.57
CA GLY A 188 12.09 13.56 -0.45
C GLY A 188 11.33 12.24 -0.44
N ALA A 189 11.16 11.65 -1.63
CA ALA A 189 10.27 10.52 -1.86
C ALA A 189 10.64 9.25 -1.07
N GLY A 190 11.91 9.09 -0.71
CA GLY A 190 12.40 7.98 0.11
C GLY A 190 12.07 8.08 1.60
N THR A 191 11.56 9.21 2.08
CA THR A 191 11.19 9.40 3.50
C THR A 191 10.10 8.41 3.89
N THR A 192 10.30 7.62 4.95
CA THR A 192 9.29 6.67 5.45
C THR A 192 8.22 7.35 6.28
N GLY A 193 7.09 6.67 6.50
CA GLY A 193 6.05 7.14 7.42
C GLY A 193 6.60 7.54 8.81
N PRO A 194 7.33 6.66 9.52
CA PRO A 194 7.95 6.98 10.80
C PRO A 194 8.89 8.18 10.76
N GLN A 195 9.74 8.27 9.73
CA GLN A 195 10.66 9.40 9.58
C GLN A 195 9.90 10.71 9.37
N ALA A 196 8.83 10.71 8.56
CA ALA A 196 8.00 11.90 8.37
C ALA A 196 7.31 12.34 9.66
N GLU A 197 6.73 11.41 10.42
CA GLU A 197 6.11 11.71 11.73
C GLU A 197 7.14 12.18 12.76
N GLU A 198 8.36 11.63 12.78
CA GLU A 198 9.44 12.10 13.65
C GLU A 198 9.82 13.55 13.34
N LEU A 199 10.09 13.85 12.06
CA LEU A 199 10.50 15.18 11.61
C LEU A 199 9.42 16.25 11.82
N LEU A 200 8.15 15.89 11.63
CA LEU A 200 7.00 16.77 11.88
C LEU A 200 6.70 16.92 13.37
N GLY A 201 6.77 15.83 14.12
CA GLY A 201 6.48 15.80 15.56
C GLY A 201 7.45 16.68 16.36
N ALA A 202 8.72 16.75 15.95
CA ALA A 202 9.70 17.69 16.50
C ALA A 202 9.30 19.17 16.36
N ARG A 203 8.32 19.47 15.51
CA ARG A 203 7.78 20.82 15.23
C ARG A 203 6.30 20.96 15.62
N GLY A 204 5.71 19.97 16.29
CA GLY A 204 4.31 20.01 16.72
C GLY A 204 3.29 19.70 15.64
N PHE A 205 3.70 19.09 14.53
CA PHE A 205 2.83 18.67 13.43
C PHE A 205 2.78 17.15 13.26
N THR A 206 1.78 16.67 12.52
CA THR A 206 1.62 15.29 12.10
C THR A 206 1.16 15.24 10.64
N LEU A 207 1.50 14.15 9.95
CA LEU A 207 0.95 13.84 8.65
C LEU A 207 -0.41 13.15 8.79
N GLY A 208 -0.58 12.33 9.84
CA GLY A 208 -1.83 11.62 10.11
C GLY A 208 -2.10 10.46 9.16
N HIS A 209 -1.12 10.08 8.34
CA HIS A 209 -1.25 9.02 7.35
C HIS A 209 -0.59 7.73 7.83
N PHE A 210 -1.41 6.85 8.40
CA PHE A 210 -0.93 5.60 8.98
C PHE A 210 -1.54 4.37 8.29
N PRO A 211 -1.04 3.98 7.09
CA PRO A 211 -1.43 2.73 6.46
C PRO A 211 -0.85 1.54 7.22
N GLN A 212 -1.32 0.32 6.95
CA GLN A 212 -0.81 -0.88 7.62
C GLN A 212 0.69 -1.13 7.35
N SER A 213 1.21 -0.59 6.25
CA SER A 213 2.63 -0.58 5.87
C SER A 213 3.45 0.58 6.41
N PHE A 214 2.89 1.39 7.32
CA PHE A 214 3.50 2.62 7.85
C PHE A 214 4.98 2.46 8.18
N GLU A 215 5.36 1.41 8.92
CA GLU A 215 6.73 1.20 9.44
C GLU A 215 7.83 1.18 8.36
N TYR A 216 7.51 0.80 7.13
CA TYR A 216 8.49 0.62 6.05
C TYR A 216 8.18 1.44 4.81
N ALA A 217 6.91 1.76 4.55
CA ALA A 217 6.52 2.44 3.33
C ALA A 217 6.96 3.90 3.30
N SER A 218 7.34 4.36 2.11
CA SER A 218 7.86 5.69 1.83
C SER A 218 6.79 6.62 1.25
N LEU A 219 6.92 7.93 1.45
CA LEU A 219 6.00 8.95 0.94
C LEU A 219 5.84 8.92 -0.59
N GLY A 220 6.92 8.70 -1.33
CA GLY A 220 6.85 8.50 -2.79
C GLY A 220 6.03 7.26 -3.16
N GLY A 221 6.19 6.18 -2.39
CA GLY A 221 5.38 4.95 -2.52
C GLY A 221 3.91 5.21 -2.22
N PHE A 222 3.60 5.96 -1.16
CA PHE A 222 2.22 6.32 -0.82
C PHE A 222 1.52 7.11 -1.94
N ALA A 223 2.23 8.05 -2.58
CA ALA A 223 1.72 8.78 -3.75
C ALA A 223 1.58 7.86 -4.97
N ALA A 224 2.61 7.09 -5.28
CA ALA A 224 2.65 6.23 -6.46
C ALA A 224 1.56 5.14 -6.45
N THR A 225 1.04 4.76 -5.28
CA THR A 225 -0.02 3.75 -5.12
C THR A 225 -1.37 4.30 -4.67
N ARG A 226 -1.51 5.62 -4.49
CA ARG A 226 -2.69 6.27 -3.87
C ARG A 226 -3.10 5.60 -2.56
N SER A 227 -2.13 5.35 -1.69
CA SER A 227 -2.36 4.61 -0.45
C SER A 227 -3.40 5.29 0.45
N SER A 228 -4.11 4.49 1.26
CA SER A 228 -5.07 4.97 2.25
C SER A 228 -4.59 4.63 3.66
N GLY A 229 -4.50 5.64 4.53
CA GLY A 229 -4.15 5.48 5.93
C GLY A 229 -5.38 5.16 6.78
N GLN A 230 -5.21 4.44 7.90
CA GLN A 230 -6.34 4.02 8.76
C GLN A 230 -7.16 5.20 9.31
N ALA A 231 -6.54 6.39 9.40
CA ALA A 231 -7.11 7.65 9.86
C ALA A 231 -7.61 8.57 8.71
N SER A 232 -7.76 8.05 7.48
CA SER A 232 -8.07 8.86 6.30
C SER A 232 -9.42 9.58 6.35
N ARG A 233 -10.33 9.19 7.24
CA ARG A 233 -11.57 9.95 7.47
C ARG A 233 -11.31 11.30 8.15
N GLY A 234 -10.31 11.37 9.03
CA GLY A 234 -9.88 12.60 9.69
C GLY A 234 -8.92 13.44 8.83
N TYR A 235 -7.95 12.79 8.20
CA TYR A 235 -6.84 13.46 7.50
C TYR A 235 -6.97 13.52 5.97
N GLY A 236 -7.68 12.57 5.36
CA GLY A 236 -7.70 12.33 3.91
C GLY A 236 -6.91 11.08 3.53
N ARG A 237 -7.16 10.54 2.32
CA ARG A 237 -6.25 9.56 1.70
C ARG A 237 -4.93 10.25 1.34
N PHE A 238 -3.90 9.49 1.00
CA PHE A 238 -2.61 10.14 0.68
C PHE A 238 -2.70 11.06 -0.53
N ASP A 239 -3.46 10.67 -1.56
CA ASP A 239 -3.76 11.53 -2.71
C ASP A 239 -4.51 12.82 -2.31
N ASP A 240 -5.37 12.76 -1.29
CA ASP A 240 -6.01 13.94 -0.69
C ASP A 240 -5.05 14.77 0.18
N LEU A 241 -3.84 14.32 0.48
CA LEU A 241 -2.83 15.08 1.22
C LEU A 241 -1.86 15.78 0.28
N VAL A 242 -1.62 15.22 -0.91
CA VAL A 242 -0.64 15.76 -1.85
C VAL A 242 -1.05 17.14 -2.36
N HIS A 243 -0.13 18.09 -2.19
CA HIS A 243 -0.24 19.46 -2.68
C HIS A 243 0.62 19.67 -3.93
N ALA A 244 1.85 19.17 -3.94
CA ALA A 244 2.77 19.31 -5.07
C ALA A 244 3.67 18.07 -5.23
N LEU A 245 4.15 17.84 -6.45
CA LEU A 245 5.04 16.74 -6.81
C LEU A 245 6.19 17.28 -7.67
N ARG A 246 7.40 16.75 -7.42
CA ARG A 246 8.52 16.85 -8.36
C ARG A 246 8.85 15.48 -8.91
N VAL A 247 8.86 15.37 -10.23
CA VAL A 247 8.97 14.09 -10.94
C VAL A 247 10.14 14.12 -11.92
N ALA A 248 10.96 13.08 -11.89
CA ALA A 248 11.98 12.82 -12.89
C ALA A 248 11.45 11.77 -13.88
N THR A 249 11.53 12.05 -15.18
CA THR A 249 11.17 11.11 -16.24
C THR A 249 12.38 10.92 -17.17
N PRO A 250 12.40 9.85 -17.99
CA PRO A 250 13.43 9.69 -19.02
C PRO A 250 13.59 10.89 -19.96
N VAL A 251 12.53 11.67 -20.17
CA VAL A 251 12.51 12.81 -21.11
C VAL A 251 12.62 14.19 -20.46
N GLY A 252 12.65 14.28 -19.12
CA GLY A 252 12.82 15.55 -18.40
C GLY A 252 12.20 15.57 -17.01
N GLU A 253 12.10 16.77 -16.42
CA GLU A 253 11.46 16.97 -15.13
C GLU A 253 10.07 17.59 -15.25
N LEU A 254 9.22 17.31 -14.26
CA LEU A 254 7.93 17.96 -14.05
C LEU A 254 7.85 18.48 -12.61
N VAL A 255 7.44 19.74 -12.46
CA VAL A 255 7.13 20.37 -11.17
C VAL A 255 5.64 20.72 -11.17
N LEU A 256 4.86 19.97 -10.39
CA LEU A 256 3.41 19.96 -10.43
C LEU A 256 2.82 20.44 -9.11
N GLY A 257 1.71 21.17 -9.16
CA GLY A 257 1.07 21.75 -7.97
C GLY A 257 1.78 23.04 -7.53
N ARG A 258 1.08 24.17 -7.65
CA ARG A 258 1.61 25.50 -7.26
C ARG A 258 0.69 26.27 -6.33
N ALA A 259 -0.59 25.94 -6.32
CA ALA A 259 -1.63 26.64 -5.60
C ALA A 259 -2.59 25.62 -4.97
N PRO A 260 -3.37 26.02 -3.96
CA PRO A 260 -4.31 25.11 -3.28
C PRO A 260 -5.32 24.46 -4.23
N ALA A 261 -5.73 25.17 -5.28
CA ALA A 261 -6.60 24.69 -6.35
C ALA A 261 -6.25 25.39 -7.67
N SER A 262 -6.56 24.73 -8.79
CA SER A 262 -6.38 25.27 -10.14
C SER A 262 -7.45 24.69 -11.07
N ALA A 263 -7.93 25.52 -12.01
CA ALA A 263 -8.78 25.10 -13.12
C ALA A 263 -8.04 25.18 -14.47
N ALA A 264 -6.70 25.26 -14.44
CA ALA A 264 -5.85 25.39 -15.62
C ALA A 264 -5.67 24.03 -16.34
N GLY A 265 -6.75 23.48 -16.86
CA GLY A 265 -6.78 22.19 -17.55
C GLY A 265 -6.74 20.97 -16.60
N PRO A 266 -6.51 19.76 -17.14
CA PRO A 266 -6.38 18.54 -16.35
C PRO A 266 -5.24 18.63 -15.34
N ASP A 267 -5.48 18.18 -14.12
CA ASP A 267 -4.46 18.15 -13.08
C ASP A 267 -3.49 16.99 -13.31
N LEU A 268 -2.29 17.30 -13.78
CA LEU A 268 -1.27 16.30 -14.05
C LEU A 268 -0.78 15.60 -12.76
N ARG A 269 -1.02 16.14 -11.55
CA ARG A 269 -0.73 15.40 -10.31
C ARG A 269 -1.49 14.07 -10.28
N GLU A 270 -2.75 14.08 -10.74
CA GLU A 270 -3.60 12.88 -10.78
C GLU A 270 -3.10 11.83 -11.78
N LEU A 271 -2.28 12.19 -12.76
CA LEU A 271 -1.62 11.21 -13.63
C LEU A 271 -0.50 10.45 -12.91
N PHE A 272 0.18 11.10 -11.97
CA PHE A 272 1.30 10.50 -11.24
C PHE A 272 0.85 9.80 -9.94
N LEU A 273 -0.23 10.26 -9.32
CA LEU A 273 -0.87 9.61 -8.17
C LEU A 273 -1.54 8.30 -8.63
N GLY A 274 -0.90 7.16 -8.32
CA GLY A 274 -1.32 5.84 -8.83
C GLY A 274 -0.56 5.37 -10.07
N SER A 275 0.52 6.08 -10.46
CA SER A 275 1.32 5.69 -11.63
C SER A 275 2.23 4.49 -11.39
N GLU A 276 2.46 4.11 -10.12
CA GLU A 276 3.27 2.95 -9.74
C GLU A 276 4.68 2.92 -10.39
N GLY A 277 5.25 4.10 -10.63
CA GLY A 277 6.57 4.24 -11.27
C GLY A 277 6.59 4.01 -12.78
N ALA A 278 5.43 3.77 -13.43
CA ALA A 278 5.33 3.50 -14.86
C ALA A 278 5.59 4.73 -15.74
N PHE A 279 5.45 5.95 -15.17
CA PHE A 279 5.57 7.22 -15.88
C PHE A 279 6.80 8.05 -15.48
N GLY A 280 7.57 7.59 -14.49
CA GLY A 280 8.69 8.35 -13.92
C GLY A 280 8.87 8.07 -12.43
N VAL A 281 9.80 8.81 -11.82
CA VAL A 281 10.18 8.71 -10.41
C VAL A 281 9.68 9.95 -9.68
N LEU A 282 8.81 9.75 -8.69
CA LEU A 282 8.52 10.79 -7.71
C LEU A 282 9.77 11.01 -6.87
N THR A 283 10.28 12.23 -6.84
CA THR A 283 11.53 12.58 -6.12
C THR A 283 11.27 13.45 -4.90
N GLU A 284 10.29 14.35 -4.99
CA GLU A 284 9.82 15.16 -3.87
C GLU A 284 8.29 15.16 -3.84
N VAL A 285 7.72 15.09 -2.63
CA VAL A 285 6.28 15.13 -2.38
C VAL A 285 6.00 16.23 -1.35
N THR A 286 5.18 17.20 -1.72
CA THR A 286 4.67 18.20 -0.79
C THR A 286 3.27 17.80 -0.33
N VAL A 287 3.07 17.70 0.97
CA VAL A 287 1.83 17.24 1.60
C VAL A 287 1.27 18.28 2.55
N ARG A 288 -0.06 18.29 2.69
CA ARG A 288 -0.75 18.98 3.77
C ARG A 288 -0.45 18.30 5.10
N ILE A 289 -0.13 19.09 6.12
CA ILE A 289 0.13 18.64 7.49
C ILE A 289 -0.91 19.23 8.44
N ARG A 290 -0.95 18.75 9.68
CA ARG A 290 -1.85 19.25 10.73
C ARG A 290 -1.09 19.40 12.04
N PRO A 291 -1.50 20.31 12.94
CA PRO A 291 -1.01 20.27 14.31
C PRO A 291 -1.31 18.91 14.95
N VAL A 292 -0.41 18.42 15.80
CA VAL A 292 -0.66 17.21 16.60
C VAL A 292 -1.94 17.43 17.43
N PRO A 293 -2.90 16.50 17.42
CA PRO A 293 -4.13 16.65 18.20
C PRO A 293 -3.83 16.69 19.70
N ALA A 294 -4.49 17.61 20.42
CA ALA A 294 -4.29 17.76 21.86
C ALA A 294 -5.05 16.70 22.68
N ALA A 295 -6.09 16.10 22.10
CA ALA A 295 -6.88 15.05 22.74
C ALA A 295 -7.41 14.02 21.74
N THR A 296 -7.47 12.77 22.18
CA THR A 296 -8.05 11.65 21.43
C THR A 296 -9.05 10.90 22.30
N ALA A 297 -10.30 10.86 21.89
CA ALA A 297 -11.33 10.00 22.46
C ALA A 297 -11.43 8.69 21.65
N TYR A 298 -11.88 7.64 22.33
CA TYR A 298 -11.99 6.29 21.77
C TYR A 298 -13.41 5.77 21.98
N GLY A 299 -13.84 4.85 21.13
CA GLY A 299 -15.12 4.17 21.33
C GLY A 299 -15.23 2.89 20.53
N ALA A 300 -15.96 1.94 21.09
CA ALA A 300 -16.33 0.70 20.43
C ALA A 300 -17.79 0.37 20.68
N TRP A 301 -18.44 -0.23 19.68
CA TRP A 301 -19.86 -0.59 19.73
C TRP A 301 -20.10 -1.94 19.08
N SER A 302 -20.98 -2.75 19.66
CA SER A 302 -21.43 -3.98 19.00
C SER A 302 -22.77 -3.78 18.31
N PHE A 303 -22.89 -4.27 17.08
CA PHE A 303 -24.15 -4.34 16.34
C PHE A 303 -24.67 -5.79 16.30
N PRO A 304 -25.99 -6.01 16.18
CA PRO A 304 -26.55 -7.36 16.02
C PRO A 304 -26.04 -8.08 14.77
N ASP A 305 -25.85 -7.33 13.68
CA ASP A 305 -25.48 -7.81 12.35
C ASP A 305 -24.77 -6.71 11.54
N PHE A 306 -24.12 -7.11 10.44
CA PHE A 306 -23.35 -6.22 9.59
C PHE A 306 -24.21 -5.19 8.84
N GLU A 307 -25.45 -5.52 8.52
CA GLU A 307 -26.38 -4.65 7.80
C GLU A 307 -26.75 -3.41 8.62
N ARG A 308 -27.10 -3.60 9.89
CA ARG A 308 -27.37 -2.50 10.83
C ARG A 308 -26.13 -1.64 11.07
N GLY A 309 -24.97 -2.28 11.26
CA GLY A 309 -23.70 -1.55 11.39
C GLY A 309 -23.40 -0.71 10.16
N THR A 310 -23.56 -1.27 8.97
CA THR A 310 -23.36 -0.57 7.69
C THR A 310 -24.31 0.62 7.55
N SER A 311 -25.58 0.44 7.89
CA SER A 311 -26.59 1.50 7.83
C SER A 311 -26.27 2.65 8.79
N ALA A 312 -25.77 2.35 10.00
CA ALA A 312 -25.32 3.34 10.96
C ALA A 312 -24.10 4.12 10.47
N LEU A 313 -23.09 3.41 9.92
CA LEU A 313 -21.89 4.02 9.34
C LEU A 313 -22.25 4.96 8.18
N ARG A 314 -23.15 4.53 7.28
CA ARG A 314 -23.67 5.34 6.18
C ARG A 314 -24.33 6.61 6.70
N GLU A 315 -25.30 6.49 7.60
CA GLU A 315 -26.04 7.63 8.13
C GLU A 315 -25.11 8.63 8.83
N ALA A 316 -24.20 8.15 9.69
CA ALA A 316 -23.23 9.01 10.37
C ALA A 316 -22.35 9.76 9.37
N THR A 317 -21.88 9.07 8.33
CA THR A 317 -21.03 9.66 7.28
C THR A 317 -21.78 10.73 6.49
N GLN A 318 -23.04 10.47 6.11
CA GLN A 318 -23.89 11.39 5.36
C GLN A 318 -24.38 12.59 6.19
N ARG A 319 -24.50 12.44 7.51
CA ARG A 319 -24.71 13.55 8.45
C ARG A 319 -23.46 14.43 8.65
N GLY A 320 -22.32 14.04 8.09
CA GLY A 320 -21.07 14.79 8.21
C GLY A 320 -20.35 14.56 9.54
N ILE A 321 -20.68 13.52 10.30
CA ILE A 321 -19.90 13.13 11.49
C ILE A 321 -18.54 12.59 11.02
N ARG A 322 -17.46 13.07 11.66
CA ARG A 322 -16.07 12.81 11.23
C ARG A 322 -15.24 12.23 12.37
N PRO A 323 -15.41 10.95 12.70
CA PRO A 323 -14.38 10.23 13.45
C PRO A 323 -13.07 10.19 12.64
N THR A 324 -11.93 10.21 13.33
CA THR A 324 -10.61 10.09 12.71
C THR A 324 -10.43 8.70 12.08
N VAL A 325 -10.77 7.65 12.85
CA VAL A 325 -10.85 6.26 12.39
C VAL A 325 -12.28 5.77 12.56
N LEU A 326 -12.82 5.03 11.59
CA LEU A 326 -14.08 4.32 11.72
C LEU A 326 -14.06 3.00 10.96
N ARG A 327 -14.23 1.89 11.67
CA ARG A 327 -14.17 0.54 11.11
C ARG A 327 -15.31 -0.30 11.63
N LEU A 328 -15.81 -1.22 10.81
CA LEU A 328 -16.85 -2.19 11.19
C LEU A 328 -16.43 -3.58 10.75
N SER A 329 -16.08 -4.43 11.71
CA SER A 329 -15.80 -5.85 11.52
C SER A 329 -17.08 -6.66 11.36
N ASP A 330 -17.14 -7.56 10.38
CA ASP A 330 -18.25 -8.50 10.26
C ASP A 330 -18.27 -9.53 11.39
N GLU A 331 -19.31 -10.36 11.42
CA GLU A 331 -19.53 -11.32 12.49
C GLU A 331 -18.42 -12.37 12.57
N THR A 332 -17.85 -12.76 11.43
CA THR A 332 -16.77 -13.74 11.37
C THR A 332 -15.47 -13.13 11.86
N GLU A 333 -15.12 -11.93 11.40
CA GLU A 333 -13.93 -11.21 11.84
C GLU A 333 -13.99 -10.89 13.34
N THR A 334 -15.15 -10.42 13.82
CA THR A 334 -15.37 -10.12 15.24
C THR A 334 -15.15 -11.35 16.12
N ARG A 335 -15.66 -12.52 15.71
CA ARG A 335 -15.48 -13.80 16.43
C ARG A 335 -14.02 -14.26 16.40
N VAL A 336 -13.36 -14.17 15.25
CA VAL A 336 -11.94 -14.56 15.11
C VAL A 336 -11.05 -13.67 15.96
N ASN A 337 -11.22 -12.34 15.88
CA ASN A 337 -10.44 -11.39 16.67
C ASN A 337 -10.64 -11.56 18.18
N ALA A 338 -11.88 -11.82 18.63
CA ALA A 338 -12.15 -12.14 20.04
C ALA A 338 -11.37 -13.40 20.47
N THR A 339 -11.37 -14.45 19.64
CA THR A 339 -10.62 -15.68 19.91
C THR A 339 -9.12 -15.43 19.95
N LEU A 340 -8.57 -14.66 19.01
CA LEU A 340 -7.16 -14.27 18.96
C LEU A 340 -6.72 -13.48 20.20
N GLY A 341 -7.58 -12.59 20.70
CA GLY A 341 -7.38 -11.83 21.93
C GLY A 341 -7.55 -12.62 23.23
N GLY A 342 -7.81 -13.94 23.16
CA GLY A 342 -8.04 -14.77 24.34
C GLY A 342 -9.44 -14.62 24.96
N HIS A 343 -10.34 -13.90 24.29
CA HIS A 343 -11.73 -13.77 24.68
C HIS A 343 -12.56 -14.88 24.03
N PHE A 344 -12.53 -16.07 24.62
CA PHE A 344 -13.27 -17.26 24.15
C PHE A 344 -14.80 -17.17 24.35
N ALA A 345 -15.30 -16.05 24.86
CA ALA A 345 -16.73 -15.79 24.96
C ALA A 345 -17.37 -15.71 23.58
N ARG A 346 -18.65 -16.12 23.46
CA ARG A 346 -19.44 -15.95 22.22
C ARG A 346 -19.77 -14.48 22.01
N MET A 347 -18.79 -13.67 21.59
CA MET A 347 -19.09 -12.39 20.93
C MET A 347 -19.95 -12.70 19.70
N ARG A 348 -21.17 -12.15 19.68
CA ARG A 348 -22.13 -12.29 18.60
C ARG A 348 -22.31 -10.93 17.94
N GLY A 349 -22.54 -10.95 16.64
CA GLY A 349 -22.70 -9.74 15.84
C GLY A 349 -21.36 -9.11 15.46
N CYS A 350 -21.42 -7.84 15.10
CA CYS A 350 -20.31 -7.05 14.56
C CYS A 350 -19.71 -6.12 15.60
N LEU A 351 -18.46 -5.74 15.41
CA LEU A 351 -17.77 -4.76 16.25
C LEU A 351 -17.36 -3.55 15.40
N ALA A 352 -17.83 -2.37 15.80
CA ALA A 352 -17.31 -1.10 15.31
C ALA A 352 -16.28 -0.54 16.29
N VAL A 353 -15.20 0.02 15.76
CA VAL A 353 -14.21 0.79 16.53
C VAL A 353 -14.01 2.16 15.87
N ALA A 354 -13.86 3.19 16.69
CA ALA A 354 -13.59 4.53 16.22
C ALA A 354 -12.64 5.29 17.16
N THR A 355 -11.92 6.25 16.57
CA THR A 355 -11.15 7.26 17.30
C THR A 355 -11.60 8.65 16.88
N PHE A 356 -11.44 9.63 17.77
CA PHE A 356 -11.89 11.00 17.58
C PHE A 356 -10.81 11.93 18.10
N GLU A 357 -10.22 12.70 17.20
CA GLU A 357 -9.19 13.68 17.57
C GLU A 357 -9.76 15.09 17.57
N GLY A 358 -9.31 15.91 18.50
CA GLY A 358 -9.75 17.30 18.65
C GLY A 358 -8.65 18.21 19.17
N ALA A 359 -8.85 19.52 19.01
CA ALA A 359 -8.01 20.53 19.65
C ALA A 359 -8.28 20.59 21.17
N THR A 360 -9.44 20.09 21.59
CA THR A 360 -9.75 19.85 23.00
C THR A 360 -10.41 18.49 23.22
N ASP A 361 -10.31 18.02 24.44
CA ASP A 361 -10.96 16.80 24.93
C ASP A 361 -12.51 16.89 24.84
N ALA A 362 -13.07 18.10 24.94
CA ALA A 362 -14.49 18.34 24.74
C ALA A 362 -14.93 18.14 23.28
N GLU A 363 -14.14 18.62 22.30
CA GLU A 363 -14.42 18.43 20.86
C GLU A 363 -14.35 16.96 20.44
N ALA A 364 -13.31 16.25 20.91
CA ALA A 364 -13.14 14.83 20.65
C ALA A 364 -14.35 14.02 21.17
N ARG A 365 -14.78 14.29 22.42
CA ARG A 365 -15.97 13.66 23.00
C ARG A 365 -17.27 14.06 22.32
N ALA A 366 -17.45 15.33 21.94
CA ALA A 366 -18.65 15.76 21.26
C ALA A 366 -18.87 15.00 19.94
N THR A 367 -17.80 14.77 19.18
CA THR A 367 -17.87 13.97 17.94
C THR A 367 -18.18 12.50 18.22
N ARG A 368 -17.59 11.93 19.27
CA ARG A 368 -17.92 10.58 19.75
C ARG A 368 -19.40 10.45 20.11
N ASP A 369 -19.91 11.38 20.89
CA ASP A 369 -21.30 11.35 21.40
C ASP A 369 -22.31 11.52 20.27
N ALA A 370 -22.00 12.34 19.26
CA ALA A 370 -22.80 12.46 18.04
C ALA A 370 -22.85 11.13 17.26
N LEU A 371 -21.71 10.43 17.13
CA LEU A 371 -21.66 9.11 16.49
C LEU A 371 -22.47 8.09 17.29
N GLU A 372 -22.30 8.07 18.61
CA GLU A 372 -22.99 7.15 19.52
C GLU A 372 -24.52 7.33 19.45
N SER A 373 -25.02 8.55 19.34
CA SER A 373 -26.44 8.83 19.16
C SER A 373 -27.01 8.19 17.89
N VAL A 374 -26.29 8.28 16.76
CA VAL A 374 -26.68 7.59 15.51
C VAL A 374 -26.62 6.09 15.70
N PHE A 375 -25.54 5.57 16.29
CA PHE A 375 -25.35 4.14 16.48
C PHE A 375 -26.43 3.51 17.37
N ALA A 376 -26.84 4.20 18.44
CA ALA A 376 -27.93 3.78 19.31
C ALA A 376 -29.26 3.64 18.55
N ALA A 377 -29.56 4.53 17.61
CA ALA A 377 -30.76 4.45 16.77
C ALA A 377 -30.78 3.20 15.86
N HIS A 378 -29.60 2.65 15.52
CA HIS A 378 -29.44 1.39 14.78
C HIS A 378 -29.27 0.16 15.69
N GLY A 379 -29.49 0.31 17.00
CA GLY A 379 -29.45 -0.79 17.96
C GLY A 379 -28.04 -1.20 18.41
N ALA A 380 -27.04 -0.33 18.23
CA ALA A 380 -25.70 -0.57 18.74
C ALA A 380 -25.67 -0.55 20.28
N LYS A 381 -24.76 -1.31 20.87
CA LYS A 381 -24.47 -1.28 22.31
C LYS A 381 -23.02 -0.84 22.55
N PRO A 382 -22.76 0.15 23.43
CA PRO A 382 -21.40 0.59 23.73
C PRO A 382 -20.59 -0.53 24.39
N ARG A 383 -19.29 -0.56 24.08
CA ARG A 383 -18.30 -1.54 24.58
C ARG A 383 -17.09 -0.88 25.24
N GLY A 384 -17.19 0.42 25.54
CA GLY A 384 -16.10 1.20 26.11
C GLY A 384 -14.98 1.50 25.11
N GLU A 385 -13.83 1.89 25.63
CA GLU A 385 -12.68 2.34 24.83
C GLU A 385 -11.69 1.21 24.51
N ASP A 386 -11.63 0.19 25.37
CA ASP A 386 -10.59 -0.85 25.33
C ASP A 386 -10.48 -1.56 23.98
N PRO A 387 -11.57 -1.94 23.28
CA PRO A 387 -11.44 -2.57 21.97
C PRO A 387 -10.79 -1.66 20.93
N ALA A 388 -11.12 -0.36 20.93
CA ALA A 388 -10.51 0.61 20.01
C ALA A 388 -9.03 0.86 20.34
N ARG A 389 -8.68 0.99 21.63
CA ARG A 389 -7.28 1.12 22.08
C ARG A 389 -6.47 -0.14 21.79
N SER A 390 -7.07 -1.32 21.95
CA SER A 390 -6.42 -2.60 21.62
C SER A 390 -6.19 -2.75 20.13
N TRP A 391 -7.19 -2.38 19.31
CA TRP A 391 -7.03 -2.33 17.86
C TRP A 391 -5.89 -1.38 17.48
N GLU A 392 -5.85 -0.17 18.04
CA GLU A 392 -4.82 0.83 17.73
C GLU A 392 -3.40 0.33 18.04
N ARG A 393 -3.18 -0.32 19.19
CA ARG A 393 -1.88 -0.91 19.54
C ARG A 393 -1.44 -2.03 18.58
N GLY A 394 -2.40 -2.81 18.05
CA GLY A 394 -2.13 -3.99 17.22
C GLY A 394 -2.16 -3.73 15.70
N ARG A 395 -2.47 -2.51 15.26
CA ARG A 395 -2.87 -2.20 13.88
C ARG A 395 -1.81 -2.42 12.79
N PHE A 396 -0.55 -2.65 13.19
CA PHE A 396 0.57 -2.95 12.28
C PHE A 396 1.08 -4.40 12.37
N ALA A 397 0.56 -5.21 13.30
CA ALA A 397 1.15 -6.52 13.61
C ALA A 397 0.76 -7.65 12.64
N SER A 398 -0.36 -7.51 11.93
CA SER A 398 -0.94 -8.59 11.11
C SER A 398 -0.06 -9.09 9.96
N PRO A 399 0.71 -8.27 9.22
CA PRO A 399 1.58 -8.79 8.17
C PRO A 399 2.72 -9.67 8.71
N ALA A 400 3.30 -9.33 9.86
CA ALA A 400 4.30 -10.18 10.51
C ALA A 400 3.67 -11.48 11.05
N LEU A 401 2.41 -11.44 11.51
CA LEU A 401 1.66 -12.63 11.92
C LEU A 401 1.45 -13.61 10.76
N ARG A 402 1.14 -13.11 9.56
CA ARG A 402 1.06 -13.94 8.34
C ARG A 402 2.34 -14.73 8.13
N ASP A 403 3.50 -14.11 8.27
CA ASP A 403 4.79 -14.78 8.01
C ASP A 403 4.97 -16.01 8.91
N THR A 404 4.52 -15.93 10.17
CA THR A 404 4.52 -17.05 11.12
C THR A 404 3.42 -18.08 10.82
N LEU A 405 2.28 -17.66 10.27
CA LEU A 405 1.21 -18.58 9.82
C LEU A 405 1.69 -19.44 8.64
N LEU A 406 2.46 -18.87 7.71
CA LEU A 406 3.06 -19.61 6.58
C LEU A 406 4.01 -20.72 7.07
N ASP A 407 4.79 -20.45 8.12
CA ASP A 407 5.67 -21.47 8.74
C ASP A 407 4.88 -22.69 9.25
N GLY A 408 3.62 -22.47 9.66
CA GLY A 408 2.72 -23.50 10.18
C GLY A 408 1.83 -24.16 9.12
N GLY A 409 1.98 -23.81 7.84
CA GLY A 409 1.16 -24.38 6.77
C GLY A 409 -0.18 -23.67 6.56
N VAL A 410 -0.31 -22.40 6.97
CA VAL A 410 -1.55 -21.62 6.86
C VAL A 410 -1.39 -20.47 5.89
N LEU A 411 -2.26 -20.44 4.88
CA LEU A 411 -2.47 -19.32 3.99
C LEU A 411 -3.14 -18.19 4.78
N ALA A 412 -2.57 -17.00 4.73
CA ALA A 412 -3.21 -15.78 5.16
C ALA A 412 -2.95 -14.70 4.11
N GLU A 413 -4.00 -14.13 3.54
CA GLU A 413 -3.86 -13.06 2.55
C GLU A 413 -5.10 -12.16 2.58
N THR A 414 -4.93 -10.96 2.04
CA THR A 414 -5.92 -9.92 2.04
C THR A 414 -6.17 -9.38 0.63
N LEU A 415 -7.39 -8.89 0.41
CA LEU A 415 -7.74 -8.10 -0.76
C LEU A 415 -8.78 -7.07 -0.37
N GLU A 416 -8.99 -6.09 -1.24
CA GLU A 416 -9.82 -4.94 -0.92
C GLU A 416 -10.47 -4.38 -2.18
N THR A 417 -11.60 -3.74 -1.98
CA THR A 417 -12.42 -3.13 -3.04
C THR A 417 -13.25 -2.00 -2.42
N ALA A 418 -13.97 -1.25 -3.24
CA ALA A 418 -14.97 -0.30 -2.79
C ALA A 418 -16.15 -0.24 -3.76
N THR A 419 -17.31 0.18 -3.26
CA THR A 419 -18.49 0.45 -4.08
C THR A 419 -19.42 1.42 -3.35
N THR A 420 -20.54 1.74 -3.99
CA THR A 420 -21.57 2.62 -3.43
C THR A 420 -22.33 1.97 -2.29
N TRP A 421 -22.94 2.77 -1.41
CA TRP A 421 -23.73 2.26 -0.28
C TRP A 421 -24.88 1.34 -0.72
N ALA A 422 -25.48 1.60 -1.88
CA ALA A 422 -26.59 0.81 -2.41
C ALA A 422 -26.15 -0.60 -2.86
N ASN A 423 -24.89 -0.76 -3.26
CA ASN A 423 -24.34 -2.00 -3.80
C ASN A 423 -23.45 -2.77 -2.80
N LEU A 424 -23.13 -2.17 -1.66
CA LEU A 424 -22.13 -2.71 -0.71
C LEU A 424 -22.45 -4.14 -0.24
N ALA A 425 -23.72 -4.43 0.04
CA ALA A 425 -24.15 -5.76 0.46
C ALA A 425 -23.98 -6.82 -0.66
N THR A 426 -24.39 -6.47 -1.89
CA THR A 426 -24.23 -7.32 -3.07
C THR A 426 -22.76 -7.65 -3.31
N LEU A 427 -21.90 -6.62 -3.33
CA LEU A 427 -20.46 -6.80 -3.52
C LEU A 427 -19.84 -7.66 -2.42
N LYS A 428 -20.16 -7.40 -1.14
CA LYS A 428 -19.66 -8.22 -0.03
C LYS A 428 -20.01 -9.69 -0.21
N SER A 429 -21.26 -9.97 -0.55
CA SER A 429 -21.75 -11.33 -0.75
C SER A 429 -21.04 -12.00 -1.92
N ALA A 430 -20.95 -11.35 -3.08
CA ALA A 430 -20.32 -11.90 -4.28
C ALA A 430 -18.86 -12.30 -4.02
N VAL A 431 -18.08 -11.40 -3.41
CA VAL A 431 -16.65 -11.63 -3.12
C VAL A 431 -16.46 -12.71 -2.06
N THR A 432 -17.28 -12.72 -1.01
CA THR A 432 -17.21 -13.74 0.05
C THR A 432 -17.51 -15.14 -0.49
N THR A 433 -18.54 -15.25 -1.35
CA THR A 433 -18.89 -16.50 -2.02
C THR A 433 -17.76 -16.97 -2.92
N ALA A 434 -17.26 -16.11 -3.82
CA ALA A 434 -16.19 -16.47 -4.74
C ALA A 434 -14.92 -16.95 -4.02
N LEU A 435 -14.49 -16.26 -2.96
CA LEU A 435 -13.34 -16.65 -2.15
C LEU A 435 -13.57 -17.99 -1.44
N THR A 436 -14.75 -18.16 -0.85
CA THR A 436 -15.08 -19.35 -0.07
C THR A 436 -15.17 -20.57 -0.98
N GLU A 437 -15.83 -20.47 -2.14
CA GLU A 437 -15.95 -21.55 -3.12
C GLU A 437 -14.59 -21.93 -3.72
N ALA A 438 -13.80 -20.94 -4.17
CA ALA A 438 -12.50 -21.20 -4.80
C ALA A 438 -11.50 -21.86 -3.83
N LEU A 439 -11.44 -21.41 -2.58
CA LEU A 439 -10.56 -22.00 -1.57
C LEU A 439 -11.09 -23.36 -1.08
N SER A 440 -12.41 -23.56 -1.01
CA SER A 440 -13.00 -24.85 -0.63
C SER A 440 -12.81 -25.91 -1.72
N ALA A 441 -12.88 -25.52 -3.00
CA ALA A 441 -12.60 -26.40 -4.14
C ALA A 441 -11.15 -26.95 -4.11
N ALA A 442 -10.23 -26.24 -3.46
CA ALA A 442 -8.86 -26.72 -3.20
C ALA A 442 -8.75 -27.71 -2.02
N GLY A 443 -9.88 -28.19 -1.48
CA GLY A 443 -9.94 -29.16 -0.39
C GLY A 443 -9.75 -28.55 1.00
N THR A 444 -9.87 -27.23 1.13
CA THR A 444 -9.67 -26.51 2.40
C THR A 444 -11.00 -26.11 3.05
N LYS A 445 -10.97 -25.71 4.32
CA LYS A 445 -12.10 -25.06 5.00
C LYS A 445 -11.70 -23.61 5.29
N PRO A 446 -11.88 -22.69 4.32
CA PRO A 446 -11.42 -21.32 4.47
C PRO A 446 -12.25 -20.56 5.52
N VAL A 447 -11.63 -19.59 6.16
CA VAL A 447 -12.29 -18.52 6.93
C VAL A 447 -12.10 -17.24 6.15
N VAL A 448 -13.21 -16.70 5.65
CA VAL A 448 -13.25 -15.40 4.96
C VAL A 448 -13.87 -14.38 5.92
N MET A 449 -13.07 -13.38 6.25
CA MET A 449 -13.43 -12.25 7.11
C MET A 449 -13.57 -11.00 6.25
N CYS A 450 -14.44 -10.09 6.65
CA CYS A 450 -14.61 -8.82 5.97
C CYS A 450 -14.83 -7.68 6.98
N HIS A 451 -14.36 -6.49 6.66
CA HIS A 451 -14.72 -5.28 7.37
C HIS A 451 -14.87 -4.08 6.44
N ILE A 452 -15.65 -3.08 6.88
CA ILE A 452 -15.58 -1.74 6.33
C ILE A 452 -14.33 -1.08 6.88
N SER A 453 -13.37 -0.78 6.00
CA SER A 453 -12.09 -0.17 6.34
C SER A 453 -12.12 1.36 6.24
N HIS A 454 -12.89 1.89 5.28
CA HIS A 454 -13.04 3.31 4.99
C HIS A 454 -14.48 3.63 4.58
N VAL A 455 -14.93 4.84 4.91
CA VAL A 455 -16.28 5.34 4.58
C VAL A 455 -16.21 6.64 3.79
N TYR A 456 -17.10 6.77 2.82
CA TYR A 456 -17.25 7.91 1.92
C TYR A 456 -18.72 8.35 1.92
N PRO A 457 -19.02 9.61 1.54
CA PRO A 457 -20.40 10.06 1.41
C PRO A 457 -21.26 9.14 0.51
N ALA A 458 -20.67 8.64 -0.58
CA ALA A 458 -21.36 7.81 -1.57
C ALA A 458 -21.18 6.29 -1.38
N GLY A 459 -20.21 5.83 -0.57
CA GLY A 459 -19.90 4.42 -0.47
C GLY A 459 -18.89 4.06 0.62
N ALA A 460 -18.35 2.85 0.55
CA ALA A 460 -17.37 2.36 1.50
C ALA A 460 -16.40 1.38 0.85
N SER A 461 -15.22 1.25 1.46
CA SER A 461 -14.27 0.18 1.14
C SER A 461 -14.55 -1.06 1.97
N LEU A 462 -14.52 -2.22 1.32
CA LEU A 462 -14.54 -3.53 1.94
C LEU A 462 -13.13 -4.12 1.89
N TYR A 463 -12.66 -4.62 3.01
CA TYR A 463 -11.38 -5.29 3.13
C TYR A 463 -11.61 -6.73 3.58
N PHE A 464 -11.08 -7.68 2.83
CA PHE A 464 -11.24 -9.11 3.07
C PHE A 464 -9.94 -9.69 3.58
N THR A 465 -10.03 -10.58 4.56
CA THR A 465 -8.91 -11.41 5.01
C THR A 465 -9.32 -12.87 4.88
N CYS A 466 -8.50 -13.64 4.16
CA CYS A 466 -8.72 -15.06 3.91
C CYS A 466 -7.70 -15.87 4.69
N VAL A 467 -8.16 -16.87 5.44
CA VAL A 467 -7.30 -17.83 6.12
C VAL A 467 -7.70 -19.24 5.71
N ALA A 468 -6.74 -20.06 5.28
CA ALA A 468 -6.98 -21.45 4.89
C ALA A 468 -5.74 -22.31 5.14
N ALA A 469 -5.89 -23.63 5.14
CA ALA A 469 -4.73 -24.53 5.05
C ALA A 469 -4.01 -24.32 3.71
N LEU A 470 -2.67 -24.32 3.71
CA LEU A 470 -1.90 -24.40 2.48
C LEU A 470 -2.06 -25.79 1.84
N THR A 471 -2.14 -25.81 0.52
CA THR A 471 -2.10 -27.05 -0.27
C THR A 471 -0.67 -27.37 -0.72
N ALA A 472 -0.50 -28.46 -1.46
CA ALA A 472 0.79 -28.80 -2.08
C ALA A 472 1.27 -27.77 -3.13
N ASP A 473 0.33 -27.00 -3.71
CA ASP A 473 0.63 -25.89 -4.63
C ASP A 473 -0.05 -24.60 -4.13
N PRO A 474 0.54 -23.95 -3.10
CA PRO A 474 -0.06 -22.81 -2.43
C PRO A 474 -0.11 -21.56 -3.32
N VAL A 475 0.78 -21.44 -4.30
CA VAL A 475 0.78 -20.32 -5.25
C VAL A 475 -0.46 -20.45 -6.15
N ALA A 476 -0.66 -21.60 -6.80
CA ALA A 476 -1.84 -21.79 -7.65
C ALA A 476 -3.15 -21.77 -6.86
N GLN A 477 -3.14 -22.22 -5.59
CA GLN A 477 -4.28 -22.09 -4.68
C GLN A 477 -4.73 -20.64 -4.53
N TRP A 478 -3.80 -19.72 -4.22
CA TRP A 478 -4.16 -18.31 -4.08
C TRP A 478 -4.48 -17.66 -5.42
N THR A 479 -3.72 -17.94 -6.49
CA THR A 479 -3.98 -17.37 -7.83
C THR A 479 -5.41 -17.64 -8.30
N ARG A 480 -5.93 -18.86 -8.10
CA ARG A 480 -7.33 -19.19 -8.45
C ARG A 480 -8.34 -18.42 -7.58
N ALA A 481 -8.10 -18.34 -6.27
CA ALA A 481 -9.00 -17.61 -5.37
C ALA A 481 -9.01 -16.11 -5.66
N LYS A 482 -7.85 -15.53 -5.96
CA LYS A 482 -7.69 -14.13 -6.33
C LYS A 482 -8.37 -13.81 -7.67
N ASP A 483 -8.24 -14.67 -8.69
CA ASP A 483 -8.93 -14.48 -9.97
C ASP A 483 -10.45 -14.54 -9.81
N ALA A 484 -10.96 -15.54 -9.09
CA ALA A 484 -12.39 -15.67 -8.81
C ALA A 484 -12.95 -14.44 -8.07
N ALA A 485 -12.23 -13.96 -7.05
CA ALA A 485 -12.62 -12.76 -6.31
C ALA A 485 -12.57 -11.50 -7.18
N SER A 486 -11.54 -11.34 -8.01
CA SER A 486 -11.36 -10.18 -8.89
C SER A 486 -12.46 -10.09 -9.95
N ARG A 487 -12.85 -11.23 -10.55
CA ARG A 487 -14.01 -11.30 -11.45
C ARG A 487 -15.31 -10.97 -10.73
N ALA A 488 -15.53 -11.54 -9.55
CA ALA A 488 -16.72 -11.24 -8.75
C ALA A 488 -16.81 -9.75 -8.35
N ILE A 489 -15.67 -9.08 -8.11
CA ILE A 489 -15.63 -7.63 -7.87
C ILE A 489 -16.15 -6.87 -9.09
N LEU A 490 -15.61 -7.16 -10.28
CA LEU A 490 -15.99 -6.49 -11.52
C LEU A 490 -17.45 -6.75 -11.91
N ASP A 491 -17.87 -8.01 -11.86
CA ASP A 491 -19.24 -8.44 -12.19
C ASP A 491 -20.27 -7.81 -11.24
N ALA A 492 -19.89 -7.56 -9.99
CA ALA A 492 -20.70 -6.86 -9.00
C ALA A 492 -20.49 -5.34 -8.97
N HIS A 493 -19.82 -4.74 -9.96
CA HIS A 493 -19.58 -3.29 -10.07
C HIS A 493 -18.88 -2.68 -8.84
N GLY A 494 -17.89 -3.39 -8.28
CA GLY A 494 -16.88 -2.82 -7.38
C GLY A 494 -15.66 -2.33 -8.17
N THR A 495 -14.88 -1.42 -7.58
CA THR A 495 -13.53 -1.11 -8.11
C THR A 495 -12.57 -2.26 -7.79
N ILE A 496 -11.71 -2.63 -8.73
CA ILE A 496 -10.73 -3.72 -8.59
C ILE A 496 -9.77 -3.51 -7.42
N THR A 497 -9.50 -2.25 -7.07
CA THR A 497 -8.66 -1.88 -5.93
C THR A 497 -9.11 -0.53 -5.38
N HIS A 498 -9.07 -0.37 -4.08
CA HIS A 498 -9.30 0.93 -3.44
C HIS A 498 -7.99 1.58 -2.95
N HIS A 499 -6.99 0.80 -2.52
CA HIS A 499 -5.70 1.32 -2.04
C HIS A 499 -4.48 0.38 -2.18
N HIS A 500 -4.63 -0.84 -2.68
CA HIS A 500 -3.47 -1.70 -2.98
C HIS A 500 -2.75 -1.31 -4.29
N ALA A 501 -3.44 -0.58 -5.18
CA ALA A 501 -3.03 -0.20 -6.54
C ALA A 501 -3.16 -1.34 -7.56
N ILE A 502 -2.73 -1.12 -8.81
CA ILE A 502 -2.94 -2.06 -9.90
C ILE A 502 -1.78 -3.07 -9.99
N GLY A 503 -0.56 -2.58 -10.00
CA GLY A 503 0.66 -3.35 -10.12
C GLY A 503 0.64 -4.29 -11.33
N ARG A 504 1.10 -5.52 -11.10
CA ARG A 504 1.02 -6.64 -12.04
C ARG A 504 -0.17 -7.54 -11.73
N ASP A 505 -0.56 -7.61 -10.45
CA ASP A 505 -1.65 -8.46 -9.94
C ASP A 505 -3.02 -8.06 -10.51
N HIS A 506 -3.37 -6.76 -10.48
CA HIS A 506 -4.67 -6.30 -10.98
C HIS A 506 -4.67 -5.83 -12.43
N ARG A 507 -3.50 -5.74 -13.08
CA ARG A 507 -3.38 -5.30 -14.49
C ARG A 507 -4.31 -6.05 -15.46
N PRO A 508 -4.52 -7.38 -15.35
CA PRO A 508 -5.44 -8.11 -16.22
C PRO A 508 -6.90 -7.64 -16.14
N TYR A 509 -7.28 -6.97 -15.05
CA TYR A 509 -8.65 -6.52 -14.78
C TYR A 509 -8.86 -5.02 -15.03
N LEU A 510 -7.77 -4.24 -15.19
CA LEU A 510 -7.83 -2.78 -15.34
C LEU A 510 -8.70 -2.34 -16.53
N GLU A 511 -8.62 -3.05 -17.66
CA GLU A 511 -9.40 -2.70 -18.85
C GLU A 511 -10.92 -2.80 -18.62
N ALA A 512 -11.37 -3.74 -17.78
CA ALA A 512 -12.77 -3.86 -17.42
C ALA A 512 -13.26 -2.68 -16.57
N GLU A 513 -12.35 -2.04 -15.82
CA GLU A 513 -12.68 -0.89 -14.97
C GLU A 513 -12.73 0.43 -15.74
N ILE A 514 -11.71 0.72 -16.55
CA ILE A 514 -11.58 2.04 -17.21
C ILE A 514 -11.86 2.01 -18.71
N GLY A 515 -12.18 0.82 -19.25
CA GLY A 515 -12.41 0.59 -20.66
C GLY A 515 -11.13 0.60 -21.51
N PRO A 516 -11.21 0.09 -22.76
CA PRO A 516 -10.07 0.02 -23.67
C PRO A 516 -9.50 1.41 -24.03
N LEU A 517 -10.36 2.43 -24.15
CA LEU A 517 -9.91 3.80 -24.39
C LEU A 517 -9.14 4.37 -23.19
N GLY A 518 -9.55 4.06 -21.95
CA GLY A 518 -8.82 4.47 -20.75
C GLY A 518 -7.41 3.87 -20.73
N VAL A 519 -7.29 2.58 -21.05
CA VAL A 519 -5.98 1.91 -21.19
C VAL A 519 -5.14 2.55 -22.31
N ALA A 520 -5.75 2.92 -23.44
CA ALA A 520 -5.06 3.59 -24.53
C ALA A 520 -4.52 4.97 -24.12
N VAL A 521 -5.27 5.74 -23.31
CA VAL A 521 -4.81 7.01 -22.75
C VAL A 521 -3.58 6.81 -21.86
N LEU A 522 -3.61 5.82 -20.95
CA LEU A 522 -2.45 5.52 -20.10
C LEU A 522 -1.22 5.11 -20.92
N ARG A 523 -1.40 4.34 -22.00
CA ARG A 523 -0.31 3.98 -22.93
C ARG A 523 0.25 5.19 -23.66
N ALA A 524 -0.60 6.14 -24.09
CA ALA A 524 -0.15 7.37 -24.75
C ALA A 524 0.66 8.27 -23.80
N VAL A 525 0.24 8.37 -22.53
CA VAL A 525 1.01 9.05 -21.48
C VAL A 525 2.36 8.36 -21.28
N LYS A 526 2.39 7.02 -21.15
CA LYS A 526 3.65 6.26 -21.03
C LYS A 526 4.57 6.50 -22.23
N ALA A 527 4.05 6.41 -23.45
CA ALA A 527 4.84 6.64 -24.67
C ALA A 527 5.46 8.04 -24.73
N THR A 528 4.78 9.04 -24.18
CA THR A 528 5.27 10.42 -24.14
C THR A 528 6.36 10.60 -23.09
N LEU A 529 6.17 10.04 -21.89
CA LEU A 529 7.07 10.24 -20.75
C LEU A 529 8.25 9.25 -20.72
N ASP A 530 8.10 8.09 -21.35
CA ASP A 530 9.02 6.96 -21.35
C ASP A 530 9.01 6.29 -22.75
N PRO A 531 9.55 6.96 -23.78
CA PRO A 531 9.45 6.51 -25.17
C PRO A 531 10.16 5.18 -25.45
N HIS A 532 11.21 4.85 -24.69
CA HIS A 532 11.92 3.57 -24.80
C HIS A 532 11.39 2.51 -23.82
N GLY A 533 10.36 2.83 -23.03
CA GLY A 533 9.69 1.87 -22.16
C GLY A 533 10.58 1.31 -21.04
N ILE A 534 11.52 2.09 -20.50
CA ILE A 534 12.44 1.65 -19.43
C ILE A 534 11.77 1.67 -18.04
N MET A 535 10.73 2.48 -17.84
CA MET A 535 10.15 2.73 -16.51
C MET A 535 9.18 1.61 -16.11
N ASN A 536 9.52 0.91 -15.02
CA ASN A 536 8.80 -0.21 -14.40
C ASN A 536 8.03 -1.11 -15.38
N PRO A 537 8.73 -1.81 -16.30
CA PRO A 537 8.09 -2.55 -17.39
C PRO A 537 7.06 -3.57 -16.88
N GLY A 538 5.84 -3.47 -17.39
CA GLY A 538 4.76 -4.43 -17.09
C GLY A 538 3.88 -4.08 -15.88
N ALA A 539 4.22 -3.05 -15.10
CA ALA A 539 3.32 -2.48 -14.09
C ALA A 539 2.33 -1.49 -14.72
N LEU A 540 1.08 -1.45 -14.21
CA LEU A 540 -0.03 -0.58 -14.65
C LEU A 540 -0.48 -0.80 -16.11
N VAL A 541 0.37 -0.51 -17.09
CA VAL A 541 0.12 -0.73 -18.52
C VAL A 541 1.36 -1.32 -19.20
N GLY A 542 1.13 -2.11 -20.25
CA GLY A 542 2.21 -2.67 -21.07
C GLY A 542 3.03 -1.60 -21.81
N ALA A 543 4.16 -2.02 -22.37
CA ALA A 543 4.97 -1.16 -23.23
C ALA A 543 4.14 -0.61 -24.40
N PRO A 544 4.47 0.59 -24.92
CA PRO A 544 3.83 1.11 -26.12
C PRO A 544 4.00 0.13 -27.29
N SER A 545 2.90 -0.18 -27.98
CA SER A 545 2.96 -0.98 -29.20
C SER A 545 3.65 -0.16 -30.30
N PRO A 546 4.62 -0.72 -31.05
CA PRO A 546 5.31 0.01 -32.11
C PRO A 546 4.41 0.43 -33.30
N GLU A 547 3.16 -0.01 -33.36
CA GLU A 547 2.24 0.24 -34.48
C GLU A 547 1.34 1.50 -34.31
N GLY A 548 1.71 2.47 -33.47
CA GLY A 548 0.84 3.62 -33.17
C GLY A 548 1.51 4.97 -32.96
N ALA A 549 2.72 5.18 -33.51
CA ALA A 549 3.37 6.48 -33.56
C ALA A 549 3.11 7.19 -34.90
#